data_AF-A0A1W9GDQ9-F1
#
_entry.id   AF-A0A1W9GDQ9-F1
#
_cell.length_a   1.000
_cell.length_b   1.000
_cell.length_c   1.000
_cell.angle_alpha   90.00
_cell.angle_beta   90.00
_cell.angle_gamma   90.00
#
_symmetry.space_group_name_H-M   'P 1'
#
loop_
_entity.id
_entity.type
_entity.pdbx_description
1 polymer ?
#
loop_
_entity_poly.entity_id
_entity_poly.type
_entity_poly.pdbx_seq_one_letter_code
_entity_poly.pdbx_strand_id
1 'polypeptide(L)'
;MGVPPENSLFRQRDSFSQLEGPFNGGVLILALQPGRIDWHLTAKQAEEEPDSLGGLSLLKPEAIAKFQDLISRWMQLESYPPLIRLALGQVLLQPVETREAGYLQLRNYLPSVDLKPESTDFLYQINRPRQSTAVPSLRINRLCKWSVIRASKISFTLSAAQTEPTPLSRLVDSQQACRVELDINTVPEHQSKFDSATSISVFDELALLAKEIAEKGDVA
;
A
#
# COMPACT_ATOMS: atom_id res chain seq x y z
N MET A 1 23.71 1.47 5.28
CA MET A 1 23.22 1.70 6.65
C MET A 1 22.40 2.98 6.65
N GLY A 2 21.23 2.99 7.30
CA GLY A 2 20.28 4.11 7.24
C GLY A 2 20.63 5.28 8.15
N VAL A 3 19.95 6.42 7.96
CA VAL A 3 19.99 7.57 8.87
C VAL A 3 19.20 7.23 10.14
N PRO A 4 19.58 7.72 11.34
CA PRO A 4 18.78 7.57 12.55
C PRO A 4 17.35 8.09 12.38
N PRO A 5 16.36 7.53 13.10
CA PRO A 5 14.98 8.00 13.02
C PRO A 5 14.86 9.45 13.52
N GLU A 6 14.01 10.24 12.87
CA GLU A 6 13.72 11.61 13.29
C GLU A 6 12.74 11.63 14.46
N ASN A 7 11.77 10.71 14.45
CA ASN A 7 10.76 10.59 15.49
C ASN A 7 10.78 9.18 16.08
N SER A 8 10.65 9.11 17.41
CA SER A 8 10.44 7.85 18.12
C SER A 8 9.28 7.97 19.09
N LEU A 9 8.40 6.98 19.09
CA LEU A 9 7.30 6.84 20.03
C LEU A 9 7.46 5.52 20.78
N PHE A 10 7.39 5.60 22.10
CA PHE A 10 7.42 4.43 22.97
C PHE A 10 6.24 4.49 23.94
N ARG A 11 5.38 3.46 23.92
CA ARG A 11 4.28 3.31 24.88
C ARG A 11 4.53 2.06 25.71
N GLN A 12 5.08 2.27 26.91
CA GLN A 12 5.49 1.19 27.81
C GLN A 12 4.34 0.26 28.23
N ARG A 13 3.10 0.78 28.30
CA ARG A 13 1.91 0.00 28.68
C ARG A 13 1.52 -1.07 27.65
N ASP A 14 1.84 -0.83 26.38
CA ASP A 14 1.39 -1.69 25.26
C ASP A 14 2.55 -2.45 24.59
N SER A 15 3.77 -2.35 25.12
CA SER A 15 5.00 -2.87 24.48
C SER A 15 5.13 -2.45 23.01
N PHE A 16 4.69 -1.22 22.72
CA PHE A 16 4.67 -0.64 21.37
C PHE A 16 5.84 0.32 21.19
N SER A 17 6.59 0.14 20.12
CA SER A 17 7.62 1.08 19.67
C SER A 17 7.42 1.41 18.20
N GLN A 18 7.54 2.69 17.86
CA GLN A 18 7.49 3.16 16.49
C GLN A 18 8.67 4.09 16.23
N LEU A 19 9.37 3.86 15.12
CA LEU A 19 10.46 4.68 14.62
C LEU A 19 10.07 5.19 13.23
N GLU A 20 10.33 6.47 12.98
CA GLU A 20 9.94 7.11 11.72
C GLU A 20 11.06 8.03 11.22
N GLY A 21 11.26 8.05 9.89
CA GLY A 21 12.17 9.00 9.26
C GLY A 21 12.03 9.04 7.74
N PRO A 22 12.65 10.03 7.09
CA PRO A 22 12.62 10.17 5.64
C PRO A 22 13.36 9.01 4.94
N PHE A 23 12.79 8.51 3.83
CA PHE A 23 13.37 7.45 3.03
C PHE A 23 12.95 7.55 1.57
N ASN A 24 13.90 7.79 0.66
CA ASN A 24 13.69 7.81 -0.80
C ASN A 24 12.44 8.61 -1.25
N GLY A 25 12.27 9.83 -0.76
CA GLY A 25 11.13 10.69 -1.11
C GLY A 25 9.83 10.38 -0.36
N GLY A 26 9.82 9.35 0.48
CA GLY A 26 8.73 9.03 1.39
C GLY A 26 9.15 9.11 2.85
N VAL A 27 8.28 8.58 3.70
CA VAL A 27 8.47 8.38 5.13
C VAL A 27 8.42 6.88 5.40
N LEU A 28 9.51 6.36 5.98
CA LEU A 28 9.62 4.98 6.41
C LEU A 28 9.29 4.89 7.90
N ILE A 29 8.39 3.98 8.23
CA ILE A 29 7.92 3.72 9.59
C ILE A 29 8.22 2.26 9.90
N LEU A 30 8.92 2.03 11.01
CA LEU A 30 9.06 0.72 11.64
C LEU A 30 8.20 0.70 12.90
N ALA A 31 7.21 -0.19 12.94
CA ALA A 31 6.39 -0.42 14.12
C ALA A 31 6.68 -1.82 14.69
N LEU A 32 6.89 -1.88 15.99
CA LEU A 32 7.15 -3.09 16.76
C LEU A 32 6.04 -3.30 17.77
N GLN A 33 5.40 -4.46 17.70
CA GLN A 33 4.36 -4.93 18.61
C GLN A 33 4.70 -6.35 19.06
N PRO A 34 4.16 -6.83 20.20
CA PRO A 34 4.29 -8.23 20.59
C PRO A 34 3.83 -9.17 19.47
N GLY A 35 4.76 -9.94 18.91
CA GLY A 35 4.49 -10.91 17.84
C GLY A 35 4.32 -10.31 16.43
N ARG A 36 4.56 -9.02 16.23
CA ARG A 36 4.38 -8.34 14.93
C ARG A 36 5.41 -7.24 14.68
N ILE A 37 5.95 -7.25 13.47
CA ILE A 37 6.88 -6.24 12.96
C ILE A 37 6.28 -5.71 11.67
N ASP A 38 6.04 -4.41 11.61
CA ASP A 38 5.53 -3.76 10.41
C ASP A 38 6.55 -2.75 9.88
N TRP A 39 6.88 -2.88 8.59
CA TRP A 39 7.59 -1.87 7.82
C TRP A 39 6.61 -1.20 6.87
N HIS A 40 6.49 0.12 6.97
CA HIS A 40 5.60 0.91 6.11
C HIS A 40 6.39 2.02 5.42
N LEU A 41 6.26 2.11 4.11
CA LEU A 41 6.70 3.27 3.35
C LEU A 41 5.46 4.02 2.85
N THR A 42 5.37 5.29 3.18
CA THR A 42 4.31 6.20 2.69
C THR A 42 4.93 7.39 1.97
N ALA A 43 4.21 7.98 1.01
CA ALA A 43 4.64 9.24 0.43
C ALA A 43 4.61 10.35 1.51
N LYS A 44 5.58 11.26 1.45
CA LYS A 44 5.56 12.45 2.30
C LYS A 44 4.45 13.37 1.77
N GLN A 45 3.54 13.80 2.64
CA GLN A 45 2.58 14.85 2.27
C GLN A 45 3.37 16.13 1.98
N ALA A 46 3.31 16.59 0.74
CA ALA A 46 3.87 17.86 0.33
C ALA A 46 2.71 18.82 -0.03
N GLU A 47 2.82 20.07 0.38
CA GLU A 47 1.71 21.04 0.27
C GLU A 47 1.38 21.38 -1.20
N GLU A 48 2.34 21.23 -2.11
CA GLU A 48 2.21 21.48 -3.55
C GLU A 48 3.18 20.57 -4.33
N GLU A 49 2.75 19.39 -4.76
CA GLU A 49 3.49 18.61 -5.77
C GLU A 49 2.67 18.37 -7.04
N PRO A 50 3.32 18.44 -8.23
CA PRO A 50 2.68 18.14 -9.51
C PRO A 50 2.16 16.70 -9.60
N ASP A 51 2.79 15.76 -8.88
CA ASP A 51 2.49 14.32 -8.89
C ASP A 51 1.50 13.92 -7.77
N SER A 52 0.49 14.77 -7.49
CA SER A 52 -0.53 14.48 -6.47
C SER A 52 -1.88 14.15 -7.11
N LEU A 53 -2.52 13.08 -6.62
CA LEU A 53 -3.89 12.73 -7.00
C LEU A 53 -4.88 13.40 -6.05
N GLY A 54 -5.41 14.57 -6.40
CA GLY A 54 -6.36 15.30 -5.55
C GLY A 54 -5.82 15.56 -4.14
N GLY A 55 -4.51 15.83 -4.01
CA GLY A 55 -3.81 16.00 -2.73
C GLY A 55 -3.22 14.72 -2.11
N LEU A 56 -3.41 13.55 -2.73
CA LEU A 56 -2.73 12.32 -2.34
C LEU A 56 -1.35 12.25 -3.00
N SER A 57 -0.29 12.34 -2.20
CA SER A 57 1.09 12.12 -2.68
C SER A 57 1.29 10.65 -3.05
N LEU A 58 1.92 10.41 -4.20
CA LEU A 58 2.22 9.06 -4.70
C LEU A 58 3.69 8.71 -4.50
N LEU A 59 3.99 7.45 -4.17
CA LEU A 59 5.35 6.95 -4.17
C LEU A 59 5.81 6.70 -5.61
N LYS A 60 7.04 7.11 -5.93
CA LYS A 60 7.66 6.81 -7.22
C LYS A 60 8.10 5.34 -7.28
N PRO A 61 8.11 4.70 -8.47
CA PRO A 61 8.52 3.31 -8.62
C PRO A 61 9.90 2.99 -8.01
N GLU A 62 10.84 3.93 -8.08
CA GLU A 62 12.18 3.79 -7.52
C GLU A 62 12.15 3.65 -6.00
N ALA A 63 11.22 4.34 -5.31
CA ALA A 63 11.07 4.25 -3.86
C ALA A 63 10.57 2.86 -3.44
N ILE A 64 9.69 2.25 -4.24
CA ILE A 64 9.20 0.87 -4.03
C ILE A 64 10.35 -0.13 -4.18
N ALA A 65 11.16 -0.02 -5.23
CA ALA A 65 12.32 -0.88 -5.42
C ALA A 65 13.33 -0.75 -4.26
N LYS A 66 13.59 0.48 -3.80
CA LYS A 66 14.46 0.72 -2.64
C LYS A 66 13.89 0.20 -1.33
N PHE A 67 12.57 0.18 -1.18
CA PHE A 67 11.90 -0.45 -0.05
C PHE A 67 12.08 -1.97 -0.07
N GLN A 68 11.89 -2.61 -1.22
CA GLN A 68 12.15 -4.05 -1.37
C GLN A 68 13.60 -4.39 -1.05
N ASP A 69 14.58 -3.65 -1.59
CA ASP A 69 16.00 -3.79 -1.27
C ASP A 69 16.29 -3.66 0.25
N LEU A 70 15.57 -2.76 0.93
CA LEU A 70 15.70 -2.57 2.36
C LEU A 70 15.20 -3.80 3.13
N ILE A 71 14.02 -4.30 2.79
CA ILE A 71 13.42 -5.47 3.46
C ILE A 71 14.31 -6.70 3.26
N SER A 72 14.79 -6.95 2.04
CA SER A 72 15.69 -8.07 1.77
C SER A 72 16.99 -7.99 2.58
N ARG A 73 17.59 -6.79 2.70
CA ARG A 73 18.78 -6.59 3.57
C ARG A 73 18.47 -6.76 5.05
N TRP A 74 17.29 -6.34 5.51
CA TRP A 74 16.87 -6.54 6.89
C TRP A 74 16.70 -8.02 7.23
N MET A 75 16.14 -8.81 6.30
CA MET A 75 16.00 -10.26 6.46
C MET A 75 17.35 -11.00 6.54
N GLN A 76 18.43 -10.41 6.01
CA GLN A 76 19.77 -10.98 6.03
C GLN A 76 20.56 -10.67 7.32
N LEU A 77 20.02 -9.84 8.23
CA LEU A 77 20.69 -9.54 9.48
C LEU A 77 20.78 -10.77 10.38
N GLU A 78 21.87 -10.93 11.12
CA GLU A 78 22.02 -12.00 12.12
C GLU A 78 20.94 -11.93 13.22
N SER A 79 20.43 -10.72 13.50
CA SER A 79 19.36 -10.46 14.45
C SER A 79 17.95 -10.67 13.87
N TYR A 80 17.83 -11.17 12.63
CA TYR A 80 16.54 -11.43 12.01
C TYR A 80 15.75 -12.46 12.82
N PRO A 81 14.54 -12.11 13.31
CA PRO A 81 13.76 -13.02 14.11
C PRO A 81 13.10 -14.09 13.22
N PRO A 82 12.91 -15.32 13.73
CA PRO A 82 12.13 -16.31 13.00
C PRO A 82 10.67 -15.86 12.90
N LEU A 83 10.14 -15.81 11.67
CA LEU A 83 8.76 -15.40 11.40
C LEU A 83 7.90 -16.62 11.07
N ILE A 84 6.60 -16.55 11.38
CA ILE A 84 5.62 -17.61 11.01
C ILE A 84 4.69 -17.11 9.89
N ARG A 85 4.58 -15.78 9.72
CA ARG A 85 3.72 -15.16 8.71
C ARG A 85 4.42 -13.98 8.06
N LEU A 86 4.28 -13.89 6.75
CA LEU A 86 4.71 -12.76 5.93
C LEU A 86 3.50 -12.16 5.21
N ALA A 87 3.48 -10.85 5.09
CA ALA A 87 2.45 -10.12 4.37
C ALA A 87 3.08 -8.93 3.62
N LEU A 88 2.54 -8.66 2.44
CA LEU A 88 2.87 -7.51 1.62
C LEU A 88 1.57 -6.80 1.26
N GLY A 89 1.43 -5.58 1.79
CA GLY A 89 0.33 -4.68 1.48
C GLY A 89 0.76 -3.60 0.50
N GLN A 90 -0.06 -3.30 -0.50
CA GLN A 90 0.18 -2.18 -1.43
C GLN A 90 -1.13 -1.50 -1.81
N VAL A 91 -1.08 -0.19 -2.03
CA VAL A 91 -2.19 0.58 -2.61
C VAL A 91 -1.68 1.21 -3.90
N LEU A 92 -2.30 0.86 -5.01
CA LEU A 92 -1.94 1.38 -6.33
C LEU A 92 -3.08 2.25 -6.85
N LEU A 93 -2.70 3.36 -7.48
CA LEU A 93 -3.62 4.36 -8.00
C LEU A 93 -3.26 4.63 -9.47
N GLN A 94 -4.26 4.57 -10.33
CA GLN A 94 -4.17 4.95 -11.74
C GLN A 94 -5.15 6.10 -12.00
N PRO A 95 -4.65 7.34 -12.22
CA PRO A 95 -5.51 8.49 -12.49
C PRO A 95 -6.42 8.26 -13.71
N VAL A 96 -7.64 8.74 -13.63
CA VAL A 96 -8.63 8.72 -14.71
C VAL A 96 -9.41 10.04 -14.74
N GLU A 97 -9.88 10.43 -15.92
CA GLU A 97 -10.59 11.71 -16.11
C GLU A 97 -11.95 11.71 -15.41
N THR A 98 -12.68 10.59 -15.52
CA THR A 98 -14.04 10.45 -15.01
C THR A 98 -14.25 9.07 -14.38
N ARG A 99 -15.38 8.91 -13.71
CA ARG A 99 -15.77 7.67 -13.04
C ARG A 99 -16.09 6.60 -14.04
N GLU A 100 -16.83 6.98 -15.08
CA GLU A 100 -17.18 6.17 -16.23
C GLU A 100 -15.90 5.67 -16.93
N ALA A 101 -14.91 6.56 -17.14
CA ALA A 101 -13.61 6.18 -17.68
C ALA A 101 -12.87 5.20 -16.75
N GLY A 102 -12.94 5.41 -15.43
CA GLY A 102 -12.41 4.48 -14.42
C GLY A 102 -13.04 3.09 -14.49
N TYR A 103 -14.36 3.00 -14.63
CA TYR A 103 -15.04 1.71 -14.78
C TYR A 103 -14.70 1.01 -16.09
N LEU A 104 -14.58 1.76 -17.19
CA LEU A 104 -14.08 1.23 -18.45
C LEU A 104 -12.65 0.70 -18.30
N GLN A 105 -11.79 1.41 -17.58
CA GLN A 105 -10.42 0.97 -17.30
C GLN A 105 -10.38 -0.28 -16.41
N LEU A 106 -11.20 -0.35 -15.36
CA LEU A 106 -11.27 -1.50 -14.46
C LEU A 106 -11.70 -2.80 -15.16
N ARG A 107 -12.54 -2.72 -16.21
CA ARG A 107 -12.91 -3.90 -17.01
C ARG A 107 -11.70 -4.62 -17.61
N ASN A 108 -10.61 -3.88 -17.92
CA ASN A 108 -9.39 -4.48 -18.45
C ASN A 108 -8.67 -5.34 -17.40
N TYR A 109 -8.82 -5.02 -16.11
CA TYR A 109 -8.25 -5.78 -15.00
C TYR A 109 -9.21 -6.83 -14.45
N LEU A 110 -10.52 -6.69 -14.68
CA LEU A 110 -11.56 -7.56 -14.12
C LEU A 110 -12.38 -8.22 -15.24
N PRO A 111 -11.76 -9.06 -16.10
CA PRO A 111 -12.44 -9.61 -17.27
C PRO A 111 -13.64 -10.52 -16.93
N SER A 112 -13.70 -11.04 -15.69
CA SER A 112 -14.80 -11.87 -15.20
C SER A 112 -15.97 -11.06 -14.61
N VAL A 113 -15.87 -9.72 -14.57
CA VAL A 113 -16.87 -8.84 -13.98
C VAL A 113 -17.50 -7.94 -15.04
N ASP A 114 -18.81 -8.08 -15.24
CA ASP A 114 -19.58 -7.19 -16.12
C ASP A 114 -19.91 -5.86 -15.43
N LEU A 115 -18.91 -4.99 -15.31
CA LEU A 115 -19.03 -3.67 -14.67
C LEU A 115 -19.67 -2.67 -15.65
N LYS A 116 -20.82 -2.08 -15.34
CA LYS A 116 -21.47 -1.08 -16.23
C LYS A 116 -20.94 0.34 -15.97
N PRO A 117 -20.62 1.17 -16.99
CA PRO A 117 -20.06 2.51 -16.76
C PRO A 117 -21.04 3.46 -16.06
N GLU A 118 -22.35 3.23 -16.22
CA GLU A 118 -23.42 4.00 -15.59
C GLU A 118 -23.70 3.61 -14.12
N SER A 119 -23.13 2.50 -13.62
CA SER A 119 -23.24 2.12 -12.20
C SER A 119 -22.84 3.29 -11.33
N THR A 120 -23.45 3.54 -10.16
CA THR A 120 -23.11 4.70 -9.29
C THR A 120 -21.90 4.45 -8.39
N ASP A 121 -21.79 3.21 -7.91
CA ASP A 121 -20.74 2.73 -7.01
C ASP A 121 -20.30 1.32 -7.45
N PHE A 122 -19.04 0.99 -7.22
CA PHE A 122 -18.48 -0.31 -7.52
C PHE A 122 -17.36 -0.66 -6.55
N LEU A 123 -17.50 -1.83 -5.93
CA LEU A 123 -16.49 -2.46 -5.12
C LEU A 123 -16.39 -3.94 -5.48
N TYR A 124 -15.21 -4.36 -5.91
CA TYR A 124 -14.92 -5.77 -6.14
C TYR A 124 -13.79 -6.22 -5.23
N GLN A 125 -14.07 -7.20 -4.37
CA GLN A 125 -13.10 -7.77 -3.45
C GLN A 125 -13.06 -9.28 -3.59
N ILE A 126 -11.87 -9.83 -3.76
CA ILE A 126 -11.66 -11.27 -3.91
C ILE A 126 -10.36 -11.70 -3.26
N ASN A 127 -10.35 -12.88 -2.64
CA ASN A 127 -9.14 -13.57 -2.22
C ASN A 127 -8.94 -14.82 -3.10
N ARG A 128 -7.80 -14.89 -3.81
CA ARG A 128 -7.44 -16.03 -4.66
C ARG A 128 -6.22 -16.76 -4.09
N PRO A 129 -6.40 -17.82 -3.29
CA PRO A 129 -5.26 -18.55 -2.73
C PRO A 129 -4.47 -19.28 -3.82
N ARG A 130 -3.14 -19.15 -3.82
CA ARG A 130 -2.23 -19.86 -4.72
C ARG A 130 -1.21 -20.68 -3.92
N GLN A 131 -0.77 -21.80 -4.48
CA GLN A 131 0.31 -22.60 -3.89
C GLN A 131 1.64 -21.83 -4.03
N SER A 132 2.42 -21.73 -2.95
CA SER A 132 3.75 -21.13 -3.00
C SER A 132 4.69 -22.00 -3.82
N THR A 133 5.48 -21.34 -4.66
CA THR A 133 6.58 -21.92 -5.44
C THR A 133 7.87 -21.98 -4.63
N ALA A 134 8.04 -21.09 -3.64
CA ALA A 134 9.18 -21.10 -2.73
C ALA A 134 9.07 -22.21 -1.66
N VAL A 135 7.87 -22.48 -1.15
CA VAL A 135 7.62 -23.47 -0.10
C VAL A 135 6.44 -24.38 -0.49
N PRO A 136 6.67 -25.65 -0.87
CA PRO A 136 5.63 -26.55 -1.41
C PRO A 136 4.44 -26.85 -0.48
N SER A 137 4.55 -26.63 0.82
CA SER A 137 3.48 -26.82 1.80
C SER A 137 2.74 -25.53 2.16
N LEU A 138 3.15 -24.39 1.61
CA LEU A 138 2.64 -23.08 1.97
C LEU A 138 1.64 -22.56 0.93
N ARG A 139 0.51 -22.02 1.39
CA ARG A 139 -0.40 -21.27 0.52
C ARG A 139 -0.23 -19.77 0.75
N ILE A 140 -0.44 -19.01 -0.31
CA ILE A 140 -0.43 -17.56 -0.31
C ILE A 140 -1.85 -17.08 -0.63
N ASN A 141 -2.42 -16.29 0.26
CA ASN A 141 -3.63 -15.53 0.01
C ASN A 141 -3.30 -14.29 -0.82
N ARG A 142 -4.15 -13.98 -1.79
CA ARG A 142 -4.05 -12.80 -2.67
C ARG A 142 -5.35 -12.03 -2.56
N LEU A 143 -5.53 -11.32 -1.45
CA LEU A 143 -6.70 -10.48 -1.24
C LEU A 143 -6.51 -9.18 -2.02
N CYS A 144 -7.44 -8.92 -2.94
CA CYS A 144 -7.45 -7.73 -3.78
C CYS A 144 -8.77 -7.00 -3.60
N LYS A 145 -8.73 -5.67 -3.60
CA LYS A 145 -9.91 -4.82 -3.55
C LYS A 145 -9.81 -3.73 -4.59
N TRP A 146 -10.72 -3.75 -5.56
CA TRP A 146 -10.76 -2.87 -6.71
C TRP A 146 -11.93 -1.91 -6.61
N SER A 147 -11.69 -0.63 -6.87
CA SER A 147 -12.72 0.41 -6.92
C SER A 147 -12.25 1.61 -7.75
N VAL A 148 -13.17 2.53 -8.04
CA VAL A 148 -12.81 3.89 -8.48
C VAL A 148 -12.98 4.82 -7.29
N ILE A 149 -11.97 5.63 -7.00
CA ILE A 149 -12.02 6.61 -5.92
C ILE A 149 -12.05 8.04 -6.46
N ARG A 150 -12.59 8.95 -5.65
CA ARG A 150 -12.50 10.39 -5.84
C ARG A 150 -11.61 10.97 -4.75
N ALA A 151 -10.51 11.62 -5.15
CA ALA A 151 -9.62 12.36 -4.26
C ALA A 151 -9.92 13.86 -4.39
N SER A 152 -10.06 14.56 -3.28
CA SER A 152 -10.38 15.99 -3.26
C SER A 152 -9.62 16.70 -2.15
N LYS A 153 -8.94 17.81 -2.50
CA LYS A 153 -8.29 18.70 -1.54
C LYS A 153 -9.33 19.71 -1.03
N ILE A 154 -9.47 19.81 0.28
CA ILE A 154 -10.27 20.87 0.92
C ILE A 154 -9.30 21.98 1.33
N SER A 155 -9.41 23.16 0.71
CA SER A 155 -8.63 24.34 1.07
C SER A 155 -9.48 25.36 1.82
N PHE A 156 -8.97 25.90 2.93
CA PHE A 156 -9.60 27.00 3.66
C PHE A 156 -8.80 28.28 3.43
N THR A 157 -9.47 29.36 3.00
CA THR A 157 -8.85 30.68 2.88
C THR A 157 -9.33 31.55 4.04
N LEU A 158 -8.44 31.92 4.95
CA LEU A 158 -8.73 32.90 6.00
C LEU A 158 -8.60 34.30 5.40
N SER A 159 -9.71 35.02 5.25
CA SER A 159 -9.70 36.42 4.84
C SER A 159 -9.57 37.32 6.07
N ALA A 160 -8.57 38.20 6.09
CA ALA A 160 -8.26 39.09 7.23
C ALA A 160 -9.39 40.09 7.59
N ALA A 161 -10.46 40.17 6.80
CA ALA A 161 -11.61 41.06 7.02
C ALA A 161 -12.85 40.37 7.62
N GLN A 162 -12.81 39.05 7.87
CA GLN A 162 -13.94 38.31 8.45
C GLN A 162 -13.47 37.51 9.67
N THR A 163 -14.12 37.75 10.80
CA THR A 163 -13.86 37.08 12.09
C THR A 163 -14.31 35.62 12.10
N GLU A 164 -15.01 35.17 11.07
CA GLU A 164 -15.39 33.77 10.89
C GLU A 164 -14.79 33.20 9.59
N PRO A 165 -14.18 31.99 9.64
CA PRO A 165 -13.70 31.32 8.45
C PRO A 165 -14.89 30.96 7.55
N THR A 166 -15.09 31.70 6.47
CA THR A 166 -16.07 31.33 5.44
C THR A 166 -15.45 30.25 4.56
N PRO A 167 -15.98 28.99 4.54
CA PRO A 167 -15.48 27.99 3.62
C PRO A 167 -15.76 28.44 2.19
N LEU A 168 -14.71 28.77 1.42
CA LEU A 168 -14.79 28.78 -0.03
C LEU A 168 -14.97 27.33 -0.48
N SER A 169 -16.20 26.88 -0.62
CA SER A 169 -16.57 25.55 -1.13
C SER A 169 -16.30 25.39 -2.64
N ARG A 170 -15.24 26.01 -3.16
CA ARG A 170 -14.70 25.57 -4.44
C ARG A 170 -13.94 24.28 -4.16
N LEU A 171 -14.52 23.15 -4.57
CA LEU A 171 -13.77 21.92 -4.81
C LEU A 171 -12.64 22.29 -5.78
N VAL A 172 -11.45 22.55 -5.24
CA VAL A 172 -10.25 22.82 -6.04
C VAL A 172 -9.76 21.44 -6.48
N ASP A 173 -10.11 21.07 -7.71
CA ASP A 173 -9.80 19.79 -8.35
C ASP A 173 -10.14 18.52 -7.55
N SER A 174 -11.29 17.92 -7.87
CA SER A 174 -11.49 16.51 -7.54
C SER A 174 -10.99 15.64 -8.67
N GLN A 175 -9.92 14.88 -8.41
CA GLN A 175 -9.40 13.90 -9.35
C GLN A 175 -9.98 12.52 -9.05
N GLN A 176 -10.01 11.67 -10.07
CA GLN A 176 -10.50 10.30 -9.94
C GLN A 176 -9.37 9.32 -10.25
N ALA A 177 -9.41 8.14 -9.65
CA ALA A 177 -8.46 7.09 -9.96
C ALA A 177 -9.09 5.70 -9.82
N CYS A 178 -8.65 4.77 -10.67
CA CYS A 178 -8.76 3.35 -10.36
C CYS A 178 -7.84 3.06 -9.17
N ARG A 179 -8.34 2.30 -8.21
CA ARG A 179 -7.62 1.91 -7.01
C ARG A 179 -7.64 0.41 -6.87
N VAL A 180 -6.48 -0.16 -6.57
CA VAL A 180 -6.38 -1.52 -6.04
C VAL A 180 -5.65 -1.52 -4.71
N GLU A 181 -6.27 -2.15 -3.71
CA GLU A 181 -5.62 -2.52 -2.45
C GLU A 181 -5.23 -3.99 -2.54
N LEU A 182 -3.96 -4.27 -2.32
CA LEU A 182 -3.39 -5.61 -2.28
C LEU A 182 -3.07 -5.95 -0.83
N ASP A 183 -3.50 -7.12 -0.38
CA ASP A 183 -3.06 -7.77 0.85
C ASP A 183 -2.69 -9.21 0.49
N ILE A 184 -1.41 -9.41 0.21
CA ILE A 184 -0.84 -10.70 -0.20
C ILE A 184 -0.08 -11.26 0.99
N ASN A 185 -0.51 -12.41 1.51
CA ASN A 185 0.04 -12.93 2.75
C ASN A 185 0.07 -14.46 2.78
N THR A 186 0.99 -14.99 3.57
CA THR A 186 1.05 -16.42 3.86
C THR A 186 -0.12 -16.83 4.74
N VAL A 187 -0.69 -18.01 4.49
CA VAL A 187 -1.83 -18.53 5.26
C VAL A 187 -1.47 -18.74 6.74
N PRO A 188 -2.37 -18.42 7.69
CA PRO A 188 -2.10 -18.58 9.12
C PRO A 188 -1.96 -20.04 9.58
N GLU A 189 -2.47 -20.99 8.81
CA GLU A 189 -2.36 -22.43 9.10
C GLU A 189 -0.93 -22.96 8.95
N HIS A 190 -0.06 -22.25 8.24
CA HIS A 190 1.35 -22.60 8.14
C HIS A 190 2.10 -22.23 9.42
N GLN A 191 2.44 -23.23 10.24
CA GLN A 191 3.08 -23.03 11.55
C GLN A 191 4.62 -23.13 11.50
N SER A 192 5.20 -23.46 10.35
CA SER A 192 6.66 -23.56 10.25
C SER A 192 7.28 -22.17 10.28
N LYS A 193 8.42 -22.06 10.94
CA LYS A 193 9.19 -20.82 10.98
C LYS A 193 9.94 -20.65 9.66
N PHE A 194 9.90 -19.44 9.12
CA PHE A 194 10.76 -19.02 8.03
C PHE A 194 12.11 -18.60 8.61
N ASP A 195 13.17 -19.24 8.13
CA ASP A 195 14.52 -18.71 8.28
C ASP A 195 14.74 -17.53 7.32
N SER A 196 15.91 -16.91 7.37
CA SER A 196 16.26 -15.76 6.52
C SER A 196 16.10 -16.07 5.03
N ALA A 197 16.67 -17.18 4.55
CA ALA A 197 16.66 -17.56 3.13
C ALA A 197 15.23 -17.85 2.61
N THR A 198 14.44 -18.57 3.41
CA THR A 198 13.04 -18.86 3.08
C THR A 198 12.21 -17.59 3.11
N SER A 199 12.44 -16.70 4.08
CA SER A 199 11.72 -15.43 4.18
C SER A 199 11.94 -14.55 2.97
N ILE A 200 13.18 -14.45 2.49
CA ILE A 200 13.53 -13.70 1.27
C ILE A 200 12.81 -14.31 0.07
N SER A 201 12.91 -15.63 -0.11
CA SER A 201 12.28 -16.34 -1.23
C SER A 201 10.76 -16.16 -1.26
N VAL A 202 10.11 -16.24 -0.09
CA VAL A 202 8.67 -16.00 0.04
C VAL A 202 8.34 -14.53 -0.22
N PHE A 203 9.11 -13.58 0.32
CA PHE A 203 8.88 -12.15 0.10
C PHE A 203 9.00 -11.76 -1.38
N ASP A 204 10.01 -12.28 -2.07
CA ASP A 204 10.17 -12.09 -3.52
C ASP A 204 8.97 -12.65 -4.28
N GLU A 205 8.45 -13.81 -3.88
CA GLU A 205 7.22 -14.38 -4.43
C GLU A 205 6.00 -13.47 -4.18
N LEU A 206 5.81 -12.91 -2.97
CA LEU A 206 4.73 -11.95 -2.69
C LEU A 206 4.85 -10.71 -3.60
N ALA A 207 6.07 -10.19 -3.80
CA ALA A 207 6.33 -9.04 -4.66
C ALA A 207 6.03 -9.33 -6.14
N LEU A 208 6.40 -10.51 -6.63
CA LEU A 208 6.07 -10.95 -7.99
C LEU A 208 4.55 -11.07 -8.19
N LEU A 209 3.84 -11.62 -7.20
CA LEU A 209 2.38 -11.71 -7.24
C LEU A 209 1.72 -10.32 -7.23
N ALA A 210 2.23 -9.39 -6.41
CA ALA A 210 1.75 -8.01 -6.41
C ALA A 210 1.91 -7.34 -7.77
N LYS A 211 3.09 -7.49 -8.39
CA LYS A 211 3.36 -7.00 -9.74
C LYS A 211 2.44 -7.64 -10.78
N GLU A 212 2.26 -8.96 -10.73
CA GLU A 212 1.37 -9.66 -11.66
C GLU A 212 -0.07 -9.13 -11.58
N ILE A 213 -0.60 -8.93 -10.36
CA ILE A 213 -1.95 -8.41 -10.17
C ILE A 213 -2.06 -6.96 -10.64
N ALA A 214 -1.04 -6.14 -10.40
CA ALA A 214 -1.00 -4.76 -10.87
C ALA A 214 -1.02 -4.66 -12.41
N GLU A 215 -0.33 -5.58 -13.10
CA GLU A 215 -0.23 -5.57 -14.56
C GLU A 215 -1.41 -6.26 -15.26
N LYS A 216 -1.94 -7.34 -14.67
CA LYS A 216 -2.90 -8.24 -15.32
C LYS A 216 -4.29 -8.27 -14.67
N GLY A 217 -4.46 -7.72 -13.47
CA GLY A 217 -5.73 -7.69 -12.75
C GLY A 217 -6.07 -8.98 -11.97
N ASP A 218 -7.35 -9.38 -11.94
CA ASP A 218 -7.82 -10.63 -11.31
C ASP A 218 -7.37 -11.86 -12.11
N VAL A 219 -6.15 -12.31 -11.83
CA VAL A 219 -5.60 -13.56 -12.35
C VAL A 219 -5.90 -14.75 -11.43
N ALA A 220 -6.34 -15.85 -12.02
CA ALA A 220 -6.64 -17.11 -11.32
C ALA A 220 -5.41 -17.71 -10.60
#